data_AF-B7B843-F1
#
_entry.id   AF-B7B843-F1
#
_cell.length_a   1.000
_cell.length_b   1.000
_cell.length_c   1.000
_cell.angle_alpha   90.00
_cell.angle_beta   90.00
_cell.angle_gamma   90.00
#
_symmetry.space_group_name_H-M   'P 1'
#
loop_
_entity.id
_entity.type
_entity.pdbx_description
1 polymer ?
#
loop_
_entity_poly.entity_id
_entity_poly.type
_entity_poly.pdbx_seq_one_letter_code
_entity_poly.pdbx_strand_id
1 'polypeptide(L)'
;MIRLMFVFFMFIPLFASASTKWYKWNEDKISIELKDYLNISEMKWPITLLRYKVDIANARVSDPKSFELIDETGKSISYQLTDLEMDKGLISKATLCFLSDLPSGTTRKFQLVLRGDKPLSTNSSHLKIRSSAFSDVVSNGQVRLEINKKLSSDDRAIIVKLGNNTMWLGNLLLPERENLTDYQVMKTIDGDVFWEYHFRFCFEGSKKYDLRLRLIDGMDYVEMDESMVGFNKDDQLSLILDWNNFKPEIRYCPTRASQINKEGKGYTNYQWEPIEGLSLKKDGDSHPKTNVDQRNKEDGMLPFRLSSYHNWMTWWRLHTAAFWSEKTDQSIGIYINDFEKWKDPSYPLWGSKEYLSVEYYYKTDSFIGSIH
;
A
#
# COMPACT_ATOMS: atom_id res chain seq x y z
N MET A 1 25.12 -29.69 45.77
CA MET A 1 25.48 -29.73 44.34
C MET A 1 24.18 -29.72 43.54
N ILE A 2 23.63 -28.54 43.29
CA ILE A 2 22.29 -28.36 42.68
C ILE A 2 22.49 -28.24 41.16
N ARG A 3 22.03 -29.24 40.41
CA ARG A 3 22.00 -29.22 38.95
C ARG A 3 20.88 -28.27 38.51
N LEU A 4 21.25 -27.10 38.01
CA LEU A 4 20.33 -26.17 37.37
C LEU A 4 20.04 -26.69 35.95
N MET A 5 18.81 -27.17 35.72
CA MET A 5 18.33 -27.57 34.40
C MET A 5 17.62 -26.37 33.77
N PHE A 6 18.29 -25.68 32.84
CA PHE A 6 17.64 -24.68 32.00
C PHE A 6 16.84 -25.39 30.91
N VAL A 7 15.51 -25.41 31.05
CA VAL A 7 14.60 -25.80 29.97
C VAL A 7 14.31 -24.53 29.17
N PHE A 8 14.91 -24.43 27.99
CA PHE A 8 14.60 -23.38 27.02
C PHE A 8 13.30 -23.78 26.30
N PHE A 9 12.18 -23.14 26.67
CA PHE A 9 10.98 -23.17 25.83
C PHE A 9 11.19 -22.19 24.68
N MET A 10 11.56 -22.71 23.52
CA MET A 10 11.49 -21.97 22.27
C MET A 10 10.01 -21.89 21.87
N PHE A 11 9.30 -20.86 22.36
CA PHE A 11 8.05 -20.47 21.75
C PHE A 11 8.40 -19.95 20.37
N ILE A 12 8.14 -20.75 19.33
CA ILE A 12 8.08 -20.26 17.96
C ILE A 12 6.88 -19.30 17.96
N PRO A 13 7.09 -17.98 17.84
CA PRO A 13 5.95 -17.13 17.61
C PRO A 13 5.48 -17.45 16.19
N LEU A 14 4.30 -18.06 16.08
CA LEU A 14 3.48 -18.01 14.87
C LEU A 14 3.06 -16.55 14.68
N PHE A 15 4.01 -15.70 14.31
CA PHE A 15 3.70 -14.46 13.63
C PHE A 15 3.05 -14.85 12.30
N ALA A 16 2.03 -14.09 11.92
CA ALA A 16 1.24 -14.31 10.72
C ALA A 16 2.15 -14.29 9.47
N SER A 17 2.74 -15.44 9.15
CA SER A 17 3.29 -15.71 7.83
C SER A 17 2.16 -15.44 6.86
N ALA A 18 2.42 -14.64 5.83
CA ALA A 18 1.71 -14.78 4.56
C ALA A 18 1.59 -16.30 4.32
N SER A 19 0.36 -16.81 4.36
CA SER A 19 0.13 -18.23 4.53
C SER A 19 0.86 -19.00 3.42
N THR A 20 1.89 -19.77 3.78
CA THR A 20 2.61 -20.67 2.87
C THR A 20 1.75 -21.88 2.46
N LYS A 21 0.51 -21.95 2.97
CA LYS A 21 -0.48 -22.97 2.64
C LYS A 21 -0.88 -22.85 1.17
N TRP A 22 -0.58 -23.91 0.44
CA TRP A 22 -1.12 -24.15 -0.89
C TRP A 22 -2.51 -24.78 -0.79
N TYR A 23 -3.49 -24.12 -1.39
CA TYR A 23 -4.82 -24.67 -1.58
C TYR A 23 -4.81 -25.57 -2.80
N LYS A 24 -5.02 -26.87 -2.58
CA LYS A 24 -4.88 -27.88 -3.63
C LYS A 24 -6.21 -28.16 -4.30
N TRP A 25 -6.15 -28.31 -5.62
CA TRP A 25 -7.27 -28.78 -6.42
C TRP A 25 -7.63 -30.22 -6.06
N ASN A 26 -8.78 -30.40 -5.42
CA ASN A 26 -9.32 -31.67 -4.94
C ASN A 26 -10.81 -31.72 -5.28
N GLU A 27 -11.32 -32.89 -5.70
CA GLU A 27 -12.75 -33.07 -6.00
C GLU A 27 -13.29 -31.99 -6.97
N ASP A 28 -12.52 -31.71 -8.02
CA ASP A 28 -12.85 -30.75 -9.10
C ASP A 28 -13.03 -29.29 -8.64
N LYS A 29 -12.45 -28.92 -7.50
CA LYS A 29 -12.48 -27.54 -7.00
C LYS A 29 -11.34 -27.19 -6.05
N ILE A 30 -11.25 -25.91 -5.72
CA ILE A 30 -10.54 -25.40 -4.53
C ILE A 30 -11.54 -24.68 -3.64
N SER A 31 -11.60 -25.06 -2.36
CA SER A 31 -12.45 -24.41 -1.36
C SER A 31 -11.65 -23.48 -0.45
N ILE A 32 -12.10 -22.24 -0.30
CA ILE A 32 -11.52 -21.23 0.59
C ILE A 32 -12.59 -20.84 1.60
N GLU A 33 -12.23 -20.87 2.88
CA GLU A 33 -13.07 -20.41 3.98
C GLU A 33 -12.38 -19.24 4.67
N LEU A 34 -13.10 -18.13 4.80
CA LEU A 34 -12.70 -16.95 5.53
C LEU A 34 -13.62 -16.82 6.74
N LYS A 35 -13.07 -16.83 7.95
CA LYS A 35 -13.86 -16.85 9.20
C LYS A 35 -13.32 -15.84 10.19
N ASP A 36 -14.20 -14.97 10.68
CA ASP A 36 -13.87 -14.12 11.82
C ASP A 36 -14.16 -14.87 13.11
N TYR A 37 -13.10 -15.10 13.88
CA TYR A 37 -13.19 -15.75 15.20
C TYR A 37 -13.30 -14.75 16.34
N LEU A 38 -12.97 -13.47 16.11
CA LEU A 38 -12.99 -12.46 17.15
C LEU A 38 -14.43 -12.06 17.50
N ASN A 39 -15.27 -11.91 16.48
CA ASN A 39 -16.67 -11.50 16.63
C ASN A 39 -16.83 -10.23 17.48
N ILE A 40 -15.95 -9.26 17.24
CA ILE A 40 -15.99 -7.94 17.87
C ILE A 40 -16.70 -7.00 16.88
N SER A 41 -17.90 -6.55 17.24
CA SER A 41 -18.80 -5.79 16.36
C SER A 41 -18.17 -4.58 15.67
N GLU A 42 -17.24 -3.92 16.36
CA GLU A 42 -16.51 -2.73 15.92
C GLU A 42 -15.39 -3.06 14.92
N MET A 43 -14.92 -4.31 14.90
CA MET A 43 -13.80 -4.79 14.09
C MET A 43 -14.31 -5.61 12.91
N LYS A 44 -14.95 -4.94 11.95
CA LYS A 44 -15.26 -5.54 10.63
C LYS A 44 -14.06 -5.40 9.70
N TRP A 45 -13.76 -6.45 8.94
CA TRP A 45 -12.75 -6.32 7.88
C TRP A 45 -13.39 -5.67 6.67
N PRO A 46 -12.80 -4.56 6.17
CA PRO A 46 -13.30 -3.92 4.96
C PRO A 46 -13.10 -4.83 3.75
N ILE A 47 -13.70 -4.46 2.62
CA ILE A 47 -13.35 -5.07 1.34
C ILE A 47 -11.84 -4.94 1.16
N THR A 48 -11.17 -6.05 0.93
CA THR A 48 -9.73 -6.12 0.74
C THR A 48 -9.37 -7.10 -0.36
N LEU A 49 -8.18 -6.93 -0.94
CA LEU A 49 -7.64 -7.84 -1.93
C LEU A 49 -7.06 -9.07 -1.25
N LEU A 50 -7.79 -10.17 -1.32
CA LEU A 50 -7.35 -11.47 -0.83
C LEU A 50 -6.42 -12.15 -1.84
N ARG A 51 -5.39 -12.83 -1.33
CA ARG A 51 -4.37 -13.52 -2.13
C ARG A 51 -4.13 -14.91 -1.54
N TYR A 52 -4.40 -15.95 -2.34
CA TYR A 52 -4.22 -17.35 -1.94
C TYR A 52 -3.32 -18.08 -2.92
N LYS A 53 -2.31 -18.80 -2.41
CA LYS A 53 -1.50 -19.69 -3.24
C LYS A 53 -2.30 -20.96 -3.56
N VAL A 54 -2.46 -21.26 -4.84
CA VAL A 54 -3.26 -22.38 -5.33
C VAL A 54 -2.43 -23.34 -6.17
N ASP A 55 -2.58 -24.64 -5.90
CA ASP A 55 -2.00 -25.73 -6.68
C ASP A 55 -3.12 -26.35 -7.50
N ILE A 56 -3.09 -26.08 -8.80
CA ILE A 56 -4.14 -26.42 -9.78
C ILE A 56 -3.63 -27.39 -10.85
N ALA A 57 -2.50 -28.07 -10.60
CA ALA A 57 -1.93 -29.04 -11.55
C ALA A 57 -2.95 -30.14 -11.93
N ASN A 58 -3.78 -30.56 -10.97
CA ASN A 58 -4.81 -31.58 -11.19
C ASN A 58 -6.01 -31.09 -12.01
N ALA A 59 -6.20 -29.76 -12.18
CA ALA A 59 -7.26 -29.21 -13.03
C ALA A 59 -6.97 -29.41 -14.52
N ARG A 60 -5.69 -29.60 -14.90
CA ARG A 60 -5.22 -29.84 -16.27
C ARG A 60 -5.70 -28.80 -17.30
N VAL A 61 -5.68 -27.53 -16.92
CA VAL A 61 -6.03 -26.41 -17.82
C VAL A 61 -4.80 -25.59 -18.20
N SER A 62 -4.83 -25.00 -19.39
CA SER A 62 -3.80 -24.09 -19.89
C SER A 62 -4.20 -22.61 -19.86
N ASP A 63 -5.51 -22.33 -19.78
CA ASP A 63 -6.05 -20.97 -19.78
C ASP A 63 -6.59 -20.61 -18.37
N PRO A 64 -6.09 -19.53 -17.73
CA PRO A 64 -6.63 -19.04 -16.47
C PRO A 64 -8.13 -18.74 -16.53
N LYS A 65 -8.67 -18.38 -17.69
CA LYS A 65 -10.10 -18.09 -17.88
C LYS A 65 -10.97 -19.34 -17.90
N SER A 66 -10.40 -20.55 -17.86
CA SER A 66 -11.15 -21.80 -17.72
C SER A 66 -11.77 -21.97 -16.33
N PHE A 67 -11.45 -21.11 -15.35
CA PHE A 67 -12.04 -21.19 -14.02
C PHE A 67 -13.20 -20.21 -13.81
N GLU A 68 -13.98 -20.49 -12.77
CA GLU A 68 -14.94 -19.58 -12.18
C GLU A 68 -14.76 -19.58 -10.66
N LEU A 69 -14.84 -18.39 -10.04
CA LEU A 69 -14.86 -18.24 -8.59
C LEU A 69 -16.29 -17.94 -8.16
N ILE A 70 -16.87 -18.78 -7.31
CA ILE A 70 -18.24 -18.62 -6.80
C ILE A 70 -18.26 -18.45 -5.28
N ASP A 71 -19.20 -17.66 -4.77
CA ASP A 71 -19.46 -17.53 -3.32
C ASP A 71 -20.41 -18.60 -2.78
N GLU A 72 -20.72 -18.52 -1.48
CA GLU A 72 -21.68 -19.39 -0.79
C GLU A 72 -23.10 -19.38 -1.39
N THR A 73 -23.47 -18.34 -2.15
CA THR A 73 -24.77 -18.23 -2.82
C THR A 73 -24.77 -18.82 -4.23
N GLY A 74 -23.58 -19.22 -4.73
CA GLY A 74 -23.37 -19.66 -6.11
C GLY A 74 -23.21 -18.50 -7.09
N LYS A 75 -23.03 -17.26 -6.61
CA LYS A 75 -22.81 -16.10 -7.46
C LYS A 75 -21.34 -16.03 -7.88
N SER A 76 -21.12 -15.74 -9.15
CA SER A 76 -19.79 -15.54 -9.73
C SER A 76 -19.15 -14.24 -9.23
N ILE A 77 -17.89 -14.31 -8.80
CA ILE A 77 -17.09 -13.18 -8.34
C ILE A 77 -15.91 -12.95 -9.29
N SER A 78 -15.58 -11.69 -9.54
CA SER A 78 -14.37 -11.33 -10.28
C SER A 78 -13.13 -11.85 -9.56
N TYR A 79 -12.29 -12.57 -10.30
CA TYR A 79 -11.03 -13.09 -9.81
C TYR A 79 -9.93 -12.88 -10.84
N GLN A 80 -8.69 -13.01 -10.40
CA GLN A 80 -7.53 -13.09 -11.26
C GLN A 80 -6.57 -14.18 -10.76
N LEU A 81 -5.90 -14.86 -11.69
CA LEU A 81 -4.75 -15.70 -11.37
C LEU A 81 -3.47 -14.95 -11.78
N THR A 82 -2.53 -14.84 -10.85
CA THR A 82 -1.24 -14.18 -11.03
C THR A 82 -0.11 -15.14 -10.65
N ASP A 83 1.16 -14.78 -10.89
CA ASP A 83 2.32 -15.63 -10.62
C ASP A 83 2.17 -17.06 -11.19
N LEU A 84 1.72 -17.16 -12.45
CA LEU A 84 1.44 -18.45 -13.08
C LEU A 84 2.74 -19.26 -13.25
N GLU A 85 2.75 -20.47 -12.68
CA GLU A 85 3.77 -21.48 -12.97
C GLU A 85 3.17 -22.51 -13.93
N MET A 86 3.89 -22.78 -15.02
CA MET A 86 3.47 -23.70 -16.06
C MET A 86 4.29 -24.99 -16.00
N ASP A 87 3.64 -26.15 -16.08
CA ASP A 87 4.27 -27.45 -16.32
C ASP A 87 3.71 -28.06 -17.61
N LYS A 88 4.59 -28.30 -18.58
CA LYS A 88 4.24 -28.87 -19.91
C LYS A 88 3.05 -28.16 -20.61
N GLY A 89 2.98 -26.83 -20.47
CA GLY A 89 1.92 -26.01 -21.08
C GLY A 89 0.59 -25.98 -20.31
N LEU A 90 0.52 -26.62 -19.14
CA LEU A 90 -0.62 -26.55 -18.22
C LEU A 90 -0.24 -25.69 -17.01
N ILE A 91 -1.24 -25.03 -16.42
CA ILE A 91 -1.04 -24.24 -15.20
C ILE A 91 -0.92 -25.20 -14.01
N SER A 92 0.25 -25.21 -13.37
CA SER A 92 0.47 -26.03 -12.17
C SER A 92 0.15 -25.26 -10.90
N LYS A 93 0.60 -24.02 -10.80
CA LYS A 93 0.46 -23.18 -9.60
C LYS A 93 0.16 -21.74 -9.97
N ALA A 94 -0.52 -21.03 -9.08
CA ALA A 94 -0.82 -19.61 -9.23
C ALA A 94 -1.08 -18.95 -7.87
N THR A 95 -1.19 -17.62 -7.88
CA THR A 95 -1.81 -16.82 -6.83
C THR A 95 -3.21 -16.44 -7.28
N LEU A 96 -4.24 -16.95 -6.59
CA LEU A 96 -5.63 -16.54 -6.75
C LEU A 96 -5.88 -15.24 -6.00
N CYS A 97 -6.39 -14.24 -6.73
CA CYS A 97 -6.66 -12.90 -6.24
C CYS A 97 -8.14 -12.52 -6.45
N PHE A 98 -8.82 -12.05 -5.41
CA PHE A 98 -10.20 -11.56 -5.48
C PHE A 98 -10.53 -10.63 -4.32
N LEU A 99 -11.61 -9.85 -4.44
CA LEU A 99 -12.06 -8.93 -3.40
C LEU A 99 -13.09 -9.59 -2.49
N SER A 100 -12.92 -9.40 -1.18
CA SER A 100 -13.96 -9.76 -0.22
C SER A 100 -13.81 -8.94 1.06
N ASP A 101 -14.94 -8.74 1.75
CA ASP A 101 -14.98 -8.25 3.12
C ASP A 101 -15.17 -9.42 4.10
N LEU A 102 -15.03 -9.15 5.39
CA LEU A 102 -15.40 -10.11 6.43
C LEU A 102 -16.08 -9.36 7.58
N PRO A 103 -17.41 -9.30 7.59
CA PRO A 103 -18.15 -8.74 8.71
C PRO A 103 -17.88 -9.51 10.01
N SER A 104 -17.97 -8.83 11.15
CA SER A 104 -17.74 -9.41 12.48
C SER A 104 -18.58 -10.68 12.70
N GLY A 105 -17.92 -11.74 13.16
CA GLY A 105 -18.52 -13.03 13.52
C GLY A 105 -19.01 -13.86 12.33
N THR A 106 -18.75 -13.43 11.10
CA THR A 106 -19.24 -14.13 9.90
C THR A 106 -18.24 -15.14 9.36
N THR A 107 -18.73 -15.98 8.45
CA THR A 107 -17.91 -16.89 7.64
C THR A 107 -18.32 -16.73 6.19
N ARG A 108 -17.34 -16.50 5.30
CA ARG A 108 -17.52 -16.52 3.85
C ARG A 108 -16.85 -17.73 3.23
N LYS A 109 -17.46 -18.28 2.19
CA LYS A 109 -16.94 -19.47 1.50
C LYS A 109 -16.85 -19.20 0.02
N PHE A 110 -15.70 -19.56 -0.56
CA PHE A 110 -15.45 -19.41 -1.99
C PHE A 110 -15.02 -20.73 -2.58
N GLN A 111 -15.44 -20.98 -3.81
CA GLN A 111 -15.03 -22.15 -4.57
C GLN A 111 -14.50 -21.74 -5.92
N LEU A 112 -13.24 -22.10 -6.22
CA LEU A 112 -12.70 -22.04 -7.56
C LEU A 112 -13.03 -23.36 -8.25
N VAL A 113 -13.79 -23.31 -9.34
CA VAL A 113 -14.27 -24.48 -10.08
C VAL A 113 -13.94 -24.33 -11.57
N LEU A 114 -14.01 -25.42 -12.33
CA LEU A 114 -13.94 -25.32 -13.79
C LEU A 114 -15.22 -24.68 -14.29
N ARG A 115 -15.07 -23.70 -15.19
CA ARG A 115 -16.19 -23.05 -15.83
C ARG A 115 -16.85 -24.05 -16.79
N GLY A 116 -18.17 -24.20 -16.68
CA GLY A 116 -18.96 -24.91 -17.68
C GLY A 116 -19.23 -24.06 -18.93
N ASP A 117 -20.13 -24.50 -19.81
CA ASP A 117 -20.46 -23.80 -21.07
C ASP A 117 -21.27 -22.50 -20.89
N LYS A 118 -21.37 -21.96 -19.66
CA LYS A 118 -22.10 -20.72 -19.42
C LYS A 118 -21.31 -19.53 -19.95
N PRO A 119 -21.97 -18.57 -20.61
CA PRO A 119 -21.33 -17.33 -21.02
C PRO A 119 -20.77 -16.62 -19.78
N LEU A 120 -19.58 -16.00 -19.94
CA LEU A 120 -18.98 -15.18 -18.89
C LEU A 120 -19.99 -14.16 -18.38
N SER A 121 -20.38 -14.26 -17.10
CA SER A 121 -21.00 -13.13 -16.44
C SER A 121 -19.93 -12.05 -16.29
N THR A 122 -19.99 -11.03 -17.12
CA THR A 122 -19.15 -9.84 -16.96
C THR A 122 -19.63 -9.11 -15.71
N ASN A 123 -18.96 -9.33 -14.59
CA ASN A 123 -19.06 -8.41 -13.48
C ASN A 123 -18.53 -7.06 -13.95
N SER A 124 -19.27 -5.99 -13.70
CA SER A 124 -18.87 -4.64 -14.11
C SER A 124 -17.65 -4.20 -13.29
N SER A 125 -16.46 -4.32 -13.86
CA SER A 125 -15.25 -3.72 -13.29
C SER A 125 -15.35 -2.20 -13.38
N HIS A 126 -14.87 -1.51 -12.34
CA HIS A 126 -14.74 -0.07 -12.34
C HIS A 126 -13.43 0.38 -13.00
N LEU A 127 -12.52 -0.57 -13.29
CA LEU A 127 -11.26 -0.32 -13.98
C LEU A 127 -11.49 0.22 -15.40
N LYS A 128 -10.95 1.41 -15.66
CA LYS A 128 -11.06 2.11 -16.95
C LYS A 128 -9.70 2.66 -17.34
N ILE A 129 -9.36 2.53 -18.63
CA ILE A 129 -8.13 3.06 -19.21
C ILE A 129 -8.44 3.92 -20.43
N ARG A 130 -7.74 5.04 -20.54
CA ARG A 130 -7.60 5.82 -21.77
C ARG A 130 -6.11 5.92 -22.10
N SER A 131 -5.71 5.21 -23.13
CA SER A 131 -4.32 5.15 -23.56
C SER A 131 -4.02 6.16 -24.65
N SER A 132 -2.84 6.77 -24.57
CA SER A 132 -2.23 7.55 -25.64
C SER A 132 -0.80 7.06 -25.90
N ALA A 133 -0.14 7.68 -26.89
CA ALA A 133 1.28 7.41 -27.18
C ALA A 133 2.22 7.85 -26.04
N PHE A 134 1.79 8.77 -25.18
CA PHE A 134 2.63 9.40 -24.16
C PHE A 134 2.23 9.03 -22.73
N SER A 135 0.97 8.67 -22.49
CA SER A 135 0.47 8.35 -21.17
C SER A 135 -0.72 7.39 -21.19
N ASP A 136 -0.94 6.72 -20.06
CA ASP A 136 -2.17 5.98 -19.76
C ASP A 136 -2.90 6.67 -18.61
N VAL A 137 -4.15 7.10 -18.84
CA VAL A 137 -5.03 7.56 -17.77
C VAL A 137 -5.87 6.38 -17.30
N VAL A 138 -5.60 5.89 -16.09
CA VAL A 138 -6.27 4.75 -15.47
C VAL A 138 -7.09 5.18 -14.26
N SER A 139 -8.20 4.49 -14.01
CA SER A 139 -9.03 4.69 -12.81
C SER A 139 -9.67 3.38 -12.38
N ASN A 140 -9.89 3.20 -11.08
CA ASN A 140 -10.64 2.09 -10.49
C ASN A 140 -12.02 2.51 -9.95
N GLY A 141 -12.51 3.68 -10.36
CA GLY A 141 -13.77 4.23 -9.88
C GLY A 141 -13.73 4.90 -8.51
N GLN A 142 -12.57 5.04 -7.86
CA GLN A 142 -12.38 5.93 -6.70
C GLN A 142 -11.17 6.84 -6.89
N VAL A 143 -10.04 6.23 -7.27
CA VAL A 143 -8.79 6.93 -7.58
C VAL A 143 -8.49 6.85 -9.08
N ARG A 144 -7.68 7.78 -9.54
CA ARG A 144 -7.18 7.83 -10.92
C ARG A 144 -5.70 8.19 -10.95
N LEU A 145 -5.00 7.58 -11.91
CA LEU A 145 -3.59 7.84 -12.19
C LEU A 145 -3.43 8.24 -13.65
N GLU A 146 -2.59 9.24 -13.94
CA GLU A 146 -2.06 9.47 -15.28
C GLU A 146 -0.60 9.01 -15.27
N ILE A 147 -0.33 7.90 -15.95
CA ILE A 147 0.97 7.23 -15.98
C ILE A 147 1.70 7.68 -17.24
N ASN A 148 2.79 8.42 -17.10
CA ASN A 148 3.57 8.89 -18.23
C ASN A 148 4.48 7.76 -18.73
N LYS A 149 4.45 7.45 -20.03
CA LYS A 149 5.31 6.43 -20.67
C LYS A 149 6.65 7.01 -21.09
N LYS A 150 6.77 8.34 -21.10
CA LYS A 150 7.98 9.09 -21.41
C LYS A 150 8.12 10.22 -20.40
N LEU A 151 9.33 10.44 -19.93
CA LEU A 151 9.63 11.57 -19.06
C LEU A 151 9.76 12.86 -19.88
N SER A 152 9.24 13.96 -19.36
CA SER A 152 9.45 15.28 -19.94
C SER A 152 10.92 15.72 -19.79
N SER A 153 11.36 16.67 -20.60
CA SER A 153 12.67 17.29 -20.44
C SER A 153 12.75 18.19 -19.20
N ASP A 154 11.62 18.66 -18.67
CA ASP A 154 11.55 19.57 -17.51
C ASP A 154 12.25 19.00 -16.28
N ASP A 155 12.92 19.86 -15.51
CA ASP A 155 13.77 19.51 -14.36
C ASP A 155 13.09 18.58 -13.34
N ARG A 156 11.76 18.64 -13.18
CA ARG A 156 10.97 17.72 -12.35
C ARG A 156 10.06 16.87 -13.22
N ALA A 157 10.56 15.72 -13.68
CA ALA A 157 9.76 14.86 -14.53
C ALA A 157 8.62 14.23 -13.74
N ILE A 158 7.39 14.51 -14.16
CA ILE A 158 6.19 13.88 -13.63
C ILE A 158 6.17 12.44 -14.15
N ILE A 159 6.26 11.48 -13.23
CA ILE A 159 6.14 10.05 -13.54
C ILE A 159 4.65 9.68 -13.56
N VAL A 160 3.92 10.14 -12.54
CA VAL A 160 2.50 9.83 -12.35
C VAL A 160 1.77 11.07 -11.83
N LYS A 161 0.56 11.35 -12.33
CA LYS A 161 -0.36 12.27 -11.65
C LYS A 161 -1.38 11.47 -10.85
N LEU A 162 -1.68 11.93 -9.64
CA LEU A 162 -2.54 11.27 -8.66
C LEU A 162 -3.82 12.09 -8.49
N GLY A 163 -4.97 11.42 -8.46
CA GLY A 163 -6.24 12.09 -8.23
C GLY A 163 -7.34 11.14 -7.80
N ASN A 164 -8.49 11.72 -7.51
CA ASN A 164 -9.76 11.00 -7.33
C ASN A 164 -10.60 11.12 -8.61
N ASN A 165 -11.85 10.67 -8.57
CA ASN A 165 -12.73 10.77 -9.73
C ASN A 165 -13.02 12.19 -10.22
N THR A 166 -12.93 13.20 -9.35
CA THR A 166 -13.32 14.59 -9.66
C THR A 166 -12.10 15.47 -9.98
N MET A 167 -10.99 15.31 -9.28
CA MET A 167 -9.85 16.23 -9.33
C MET A 167 -8.49 15.54 -9.27
N TRP A 168 -7.49 16.20 -9.86
CA TRP A 168 -6.08 15.83 -9.71
C TRP A 168 -5.56 16.50 -8.43
N LEU A 169 -4.95 15.72 -7.54
CA LEU A 169 -4.53 16.16 -6.21
C LEU A 169 -3.02 16.41 -6.13
N GLY A 170 -2.22 15.64 -6.88
CA GLY A 170 -0.77 15.75 -6.83
C GLY A 170 -0.06 14.97 -7.92
N ASN A 171 1.26 14.95 -7.83
CA ASN A 171 2.18 14.32 -8.78
C ASN A 171 3.22 13.47 -8.03
N LEU A 172 3.62 12.37 -8.64
CA LEU A 172 4.83 11.64 -8.28
C LEU A 172 5.93 12.06 -9.25
N LEU A 173 7.01 12.62 -8.71
CA LEU A 173 8.11 13.22 -9.45
C LEU A 173 9.40 12.45 -9.23
N LEU A 174 10.23 12.38 -10.26
CA LEU A 174 11.63 12.00 -10.17
C LEU A 174 12.48 13.26 -10.40
N PRO A 175 12.92 13.96 -9.33
CA PRO A 175 13.74 15.16 -9.45
C PRO A 175 15.14 14.85 -9.99
N GLU A 176 15.80 13.81 -9.47
CA GLU A 176 17.20 13.51 -9.81
C GLU A 176 17.30 12.61 -11.04
N ARG A 177 17.83 13.17 -12.14
CA ARG A 177 17.86 12.49 -13.44
C ARG A 177 19.17 12.63 -14.21
N GLU A 178 20.16 13.35 -13.68
CA GLU A 178 21.42 13.62 -14.41
C GLU A 178 22.12 12.34 -14.86
N ASN A 179 21.98 11.24 -14.11
CA ASN A 179 22.58 9.95 -14.41
C ASN A 179 21.56 8.91 -14.92
N LEU A 180 20.33 9.32 -15.29
CA LEU A 180 19.29 8.40 -15.77
C LEU A 180 19.58 8.00 -17.22
N THR A 181 19.80 6.71 -17.45
CA THR A 181 20.17 6.13 -18.75
C THR A 181 19.00 5.45 -19.47
N ASP A 182 18.01 4.95 -18.72
CA ASP A 182 16.84 4.27 -19.28
C ASP A 182 15.63 4.42 -18.37
N TYR A 183 14.45 4.57 -18.98
CA TYR A 183 13.16 4.67 -18.32
C TYR A 183 12.12 3.85 -19.09
N GLN A 184 11.51 2.89 -18.41
CA GLN A 184 10.51 2.01 -19.00
C GLN A 184 9.29 1.88 -18.09
N VAL A 185 8.11 1.85 -18.72
CA VAL A 185 6.84 1.58 -18.03
C VAL A 185 6.15 0.41 -18.71
N MET A 186 5.79 -0.59 -17.91
CA MET A 186 5.14 -1.80 -18.37
C MET A 186 3.89 -2.04 -17.54
N LYS A 187 2.76 -2.33 -18.18
CA LYS A 187 1.59 -2.89 -17.49
C LYS A 187 1.87 -4.39 -17.28
N THR A 188 2.29 -4.76 -16.08
CA THR A 188 2.71 -6.13 -15.75
C THR A 188 1.54 -7.05 -15.45
N ILE A 189 0.43 -6.50 -14.94
CA ILE A 189 -0.80 -7.25 -14.69
C ILE A 189 -1.98 -6.48 -15.30
N ASP A 190 -2.77 -7.20 -16.10
CA ASP A 190 -3.98 -6.71 -16.73
C ASP A 190 -5.12 -7.71 -16.54
N GLY A 191 -6.04 -7.40 -15.64
CA GLY A 191 -7.31 -8.10 -15.56
C GLY A 191 -8.29 -7.43 -14.61
N ASP A 192 -9.34 -8.15 -14.26
CA ASP A 192 -10.61 -7.54 -13.86
C ASP A 192 -10.66 -7.07 -12.40
N VAL A 193 -9.72 -7.52 -11.55
CA VAL A 193 -9.68 -7.19 -10.11
C VAL A 193 -8.70 -6.07 -9.80
N PHE A 194 -7.60 -5.96 -10.54
CA PHE A 194 -6.57 -4.95 -10.36
C PHE A 194 -5.64 -4.92 -11.56
N TRP A 195 -5.01 -3.76 -11.78
CA TRP A 195 -3.90 -3.57 -12.69
C TRP A 195 -2.62 -3.29 -11.93
N GLU A 196 -1.48 -3.68 -12.51
CA GLU A 196 -0.16 -3.34 -11.98
C GLU A 196 0.70 -2.72 -13.08
N TYR A 197 1.34 -1.61 -12.73
CA TYR A 197 2.32 -0.93 -13.57
C TYR A 197 3.68 -0.98 -12.91
N HIS A 198 4.68 -1.42 -13.67
CA HIS A 198 6.07 -1.47 -13.27
C HIS A 198 6.86 -0.40 -14.01
N PHE A 199 7.44 0.50 -13.24
CA PHE A 199 8.36 1.53 -13.67
C PHE A 199 9.77 1.06 -13.38
N ARG A 200 10.62 1.01 -14.41
CA ARG A 200 12.03 0.68 -14.29
C ARG A 200 12.87 1.90 -14.64
N PHE A 201 13.77 2.25 -13.74
CA PHE A 201 14.73 3.33 -13.90
C PHE A 201 16.15 2.74 -13.82
N CYS A 202 16.93 2.91 -14.88
CA CYS A 202 18.34 2.51 -14.90
C CYS A 202 19.21 3.76 -14.89
N PHE A 203 20.15 3.81 -13.98
CA PHE A 203 21.12 4.90 -13.87
C PHE A 203 22.53 4.41 -14.19
N GLU A 204 23.46 5.34 -14.38
CA GLU A 204 24.88 5.04 -14.54
C GLU A 204 25.41 4.16 -13.40
N GLY A 205 26.48 3.39 -13.67
CA GLY A 205 27.08 2.50 -12.68
C GLY A 205 26.22 1.27 -12.34
N SER A 206 25.34 0.84 -13.25
CA SER A 206 24.44 -0.33 -13.08
C SER A 206 23.40 -0.19 -11.97
N LYS A 207 23.14 1.04 -11.49
CA LYS A 207 22.15 1.33 -10.46
C LYS A 207 20.74 1.20 -11.02
N LYS A 208 19.83 0.60 -10.25
CA LYS A 208 18.46 0.31 -10.69
C LYS A 208 17.47 0.63 -9.60
N TYR A 209 16.44 1.36 -9.96
CA TYR A 209 15.29 1.65 -9.11
C TYR A 209 14.03 1.13 -9.83
N ASP A 210 13.25 0.31 -9.14
CA ASP A 210 12.04 -0.31 -9.65
C ASP A 210 10.87 0.10 -8.73
N LEU A 211 9.84 0.70 -9.33
CA LEU A 211 8.61 1.13 -8.66
C LEU A 211 7.43 0.36 -9.25
N ARG A 212 6.57 -0.18 -8.40
CA ARG A 212 5.32 -0.84 -8.81
C ARG A 212 4.14 -0.11 -8.20
N LEU A 213 3.18 0.25 -9.06
CA LEU A 213 1.90 0.81 -8.64
C LEU A 213 0.79 -0.18 -8.96
N ARG A 214 0.00 -0.55 -7.95
CA ARG A 214 -1.16 -1.43 -8.11
C ARG A 214 -2.45 -0.66 -7.87
N LEU A 215 -3.31 -0.71 -8.88
CA LEU A 215 -4.62 -0.09 -8.89
C LEU A 215 -5.69 -1.18 -8.77
N ILE A 216 -6.36 -1.26 -7.63
CA ILE A 216 -7.30 -2.34 -7.29
C ILE A 216 -8.73 -1.85 -7.49
N ASP A 217 -9.58 -2.66 -8.12
CA ASP A 217 -10.97 -2.31 -8.46
C ASP A 217 -11.75 -1.80 -7.24
N GLY A 218 -12.37 -0.62 -7.36
CA GLY A 218 -13.20 -0.01 -6.32
C GLY A 218 -12.49 0.46 -5.05
N MET A 219 -11.16 0.31 -4.91
CA MET A 219 -10.41 0.72 -3.74
C MET A 219 -10.08 2.21 -3.74
N ASP A 220 -10.08 2.84 -2.57
CA ASP A 220 -9.76 4.26 -2.36
C ASP A 220 -8.25 4.55 -2.21
N TYR A 221 -7.40 3.54 -2.43
CA TYR A 221 -5.95 3.66 -2.35
C TYR A 221 -5.25 3.02 -3.56
N VAL A 222 -3.96 3.36 -3.70
CA VAL A 222 -3.02 2.73 -4.64
C VAL A 222 -1.93 2.08 -3.80
N GLU A 223 -1.61 0.81 -4.06
CA GLU A 223 -0.46 0.19 -3.42
C GLU A 223 0.81 0.57 -4.18
N MET A 224 1.86 0.92 -3.43
CA MET A 224 3.18 1.26 -3.95
C MET A 224 4.21 0.30 -3.35
N ASP A 225 5.03 -0.30 -4.22
CA ASP A 225 6.12 -1.22 -3.84
C ASP A 225 7.39 -0.75 -4.57
N GLU A 226 8.47 -0.57 -3.81
CA GLU A 226 9.72 0.02 -4.29
C GLU A 226 10.89 -0.92 -4.02
N SER A 227 11.84 -0.96 -4.95
CA SER A 227 13.12 -1.63 -4.73
C SER A 227 14.25 -0.90 -5.44
N MET A 228 15.42 -0.87 -4.80
CA MET A 228 16.60 -0.21 -5.33
C MET A 228 17.84 -1.07 -5.14
N VAL A 229 18.75 -1.03 -6.11
CA VAL A 229 20.00 -1.79 -6.11
C VAL A 229 21.13 -0.92 -6.65
N GLY A 230 22.28 -0.96 -5.96
CA GLY A 230 23.52 -0.28 -6.37
C GLY A 230 23.68 1.15 -5.85
N PHE A 231 22.69 1.67 -5.13
CA PHE A 231 22.75 3.00 -4.51
C PHE A 231 23.50 2.99 -3.18
N ASN A 232 24.17 4.10 -2.89
CA ASN A 232 24.79 4.39 -1.61
C ASN A 232 24.24 5.71 -1.02
N LYS A 233 24.68 6.06 0.18
CA LYS A 233 24.14 7.22 0.92
C LYS A 233 24.43 8.58 0.27
N ASP A 234 25.42 8.65 -0.60
CA ASP A 234 25.82 9.88 -1.28
C ASP A 234 25.03 10.09 -2.58
N ASP A 235 24.28 9.09 -3.04
CA ASP A 235 23.57 9.12 -4.34
C ASP A 235 22.27 9.94 -4.33
N GLN A 236 21.85 10.49 -3.18
CA GLN A 236 20.71 11.42 -2.92
C GLN A 236 19.37 11.18 -3.67
N LEU A 237 19.18 10.01 -4.29
CA LEU A 237 17.98 9.70 -5.05
C LEU A 237 16.73 9.76 -4.16
N SER A 238 15.74 10.51 -4.59
CA SER A 238 14.44 10.58 -3.92
C SER A 238 13.28 10.57 -4.93
N LEU A 239 12.15 10.02 -4.51
CA LEU A 239 10.86 10.26 -5.15
C LEU A 239 10.07 11.31 -4.36
N ILE A 240 9.45 12.24 -5.09
CA ILE A 240 8.67 13.33 -4.49
C ILE A 240 7.20 13.14 -4.83
N LEU A 241 6.37 12.93 -3.80
CA LEU A 241 4.93 13.10 -3.85
C LEU A 241 4.59 14.58 -3.63
N ASP A 242 4.42 15.33 -4.71
CA ASP A 242 4.08 16.75 -4.71
C ASP A 242 2.56 16.93 -4.81
N TRP A 243 1.93 17.31 -3.70
CA TRP A 243 0.49 17.53 -3.59
C TRP A 243 0.11 18.96 -3.99
N ASN A 244 0.50 19.36 -5.19
CA ASN A 244 0.36 20.73 -5.70
C ASN A 244 -1.09 21.25 -5.80
N ASN A 245 -2.09 20.37 -5.78
CA ASN A 245 -3.52 20.71 -5.80
C ASN A 245 -4.25 20.30 -4.51
N PHE A 246 -3.52 19.98 -3.45
CA PHE A 246 -4.07 19.64 -2.15
C PHE A 246 -3.33 20.40 -1.05
N LYS A 247 -4.08 21.21 -0.29
CA LYS A 247 -3.53 22.07 0.77
C LYS A 247 -4.13 21.64 2.11
N PRO A 248 -3.49 20.74 2.85
CA PRO A 248 -4.04 20.30 4.12
C PRO A 248 -3.99 21.42 5.15
N GLU A 249 -5.11 21.62 5.85
CA GLU A 249 -5.16 22.44 7.06
C GLU A 249 -4.85 21.61 8.31
N ILE A 250 -5.03 20.30 8.21
CA ILE A 250 -5.11 19.39 9.33
C ILE A 250 -4.29 18.13 9.06
N ARG A 251 -3.69 17.58 10.12
CA ARG A 251 -2.97 16.30 10.11
C ARG A 251 -3.38 15.40 11.28
N TYR A 252 -3.22 14.09 11.10
CA TYR A 252 -3.46 13.07 12.12
C TYR A 252 -2.22 12.19 12.33
N CYS A 253 -1.92 11.91 13.61
CA CYS A 253 -0.79 11.11 14.05
C CYS A 253 -1.23 10.20 15.22
N PRO A 254 -1.32 8.87 15.03
CA PRO A 254 -2.02 7.98 15.97
C PRO A 254 -1.33 7.81 17.34
N THR A 255 -0.01 8.04 17.44
CA THR A 255 0.73 7.87 18.70
C THR A 255 0.61 9.08 19.64
N ARG A 256 -0.11 10.13 19.24
CA ARG A 256 -0.31 11.35 20.03
C ARG A 256 -1.58 11.23 20.87
N ALA A 257 -1.58 10.21 21.74
CA ALA A 257 -2.74 9.68 22.48
C ALA A 257 -3.36 10.62 23.54
N SER A 258 -2.79 11.79 23.80
CA SER A 258 -3.31 12.73 24.82
C SER A 258 -4.63 13.40 24.45
N GLN A 259 -5.28 13.02 23.35
CA GLN A 259 -6.25 13.88 22.68
C GLN A 259 -7.38 13.09 21.96
N ILE A 260 -7.90 12.04 22.60
CA ILE A 260 -9.14 11.38 22.17
C ILE A 260 -10.30 11.98 22.96
N ASN A 261 -11.26 12.61 22.29
CA ASN A 261 -12.46 13.11 22.96
C ASN A 261 -13.42 11.95 23.22
N LYS A 262 -13.36 11.36 24.42
CA LYS A 262 -14.16 10.18 24.82
C LYS A 262 -15.68 10.33 24.64
N GLU A 263 -16.19 11.55 24.47
CA GLU A 263 -17.61 11.83 24.23
C GLU A 263 -17.97 11.91 22.73
N GLY A 264 -16.97 12.04 21.85
CA GLY A 264 -17.13 12.12 20.39
C GLY A 264 -17.46 10.76 19.75
N LYS A 265 -18.06 10.79 18.55
CA LYS A 265 -18.39 9.61 17.75
C LYS A 265 -17.74 9.69 16.36
N GLY A 266 -17.19 8.57 15.87
CA GLY A 266 -16.55 8.53 14.56
C GLY A 266 -15.34 9.46 14.45
N TYR A 267 -15.16 10.13 13.30
CA TYR A 267 -14.01 11.02 13.05
C TYR A 267 -13.90 12.22 14.01
N THR A 268 -14.98 12.57 14.71
CA THR A 268 -15.00 13.64 15.72
C THR A 268 -14.37 13.24 17.06
N ASN A 269 -14.05 11.95 17.23
CA ASN A 269 -13.37 11.41 18.42
C ASN A 269 -11.85 11.65 18.36
N TYR A 270 -11.29 11.88 17.17
CA TYR A 270 -9.89 12.19 16.98
C TYR A 270 -9.67 13.70 17.12
N GLN A 271 -8.74 14.13 17.97
CA GLN A 271 -8.25 15.50 17.91
C GLN A 271 -7.25 15.62 16.76
N TRP A 272 -7.77 16.13 15.67
CA TRP A 272 -7.04 16.59 14.52
C TRP A 272 -6.10 17.74 14.93
N GLU A 273 -4.84 17.68 14.48
CA GLU A 273 -3.86 18.74 14.73
C GLU A 273 -3.83 19.71 13.53
N PRO A 274 -3.66 21.02 13.75
CA PRO A 274 -3.30 21.93 12.68
C PRO A 274 -2.02 21.45 11.97
N ILE A 275 -1.93 21.66 10.67
CA ILE A 275 -0.77 21.25 9.86
C ILE A 275 0.55 21.84 10.39
N GLU A 276 0.49 23.05 10.97
CA GLU A 276 1.63 23.76 11.61
C GLU A 276 1.97 23.29 13.03
N GLY A 277 1.15 22.40 13.61
CA GLY A 277 1.23 21.97 15.00
C GLY A 277 0.36 22.79 15.95
N LEU A 278 0.22 22.31 17.18
CA LEU A 278 -0.61 22.96 18.20
C LEU A 278 0.08 24.20 18.79
N SER A 279 -0.66 25.30 18.90
CA SER A 279 -0.22 26.48 19.63
C SER A 279 -0.64 26.38 21.10
N LEU A 280 0.18 25.75 21.95
CA LEU A 280 -0.06 25.69 23.39
C LEU A 280 0.57 26.89 24.12
N LYS A 281 -0.18 27.45 25.09
CA LYS A 281 0.24 28.61 25.89
C LYS A 281 1.25 28.26 27.01
N LYS A 282 1.37 26.98 27.36
CA LYS A 282 2.27 26.49 28.41
C LYS A 282 2.86 25.15 27.98
N ASP A 283 4.18 25.07 28.00
CA ASP A 283 4.90 23.85 27.67
C ASP A 283 4.70 22.81 28.76
N GLY A 284 4.70 21.54 28.37
CA GLY A 284 4.88 20.47 29.33
C GLY A 284 6.28 20.57 29.95
N ASP A 285 6.39 20.27 31.25
CA ASP A 285 7.67 20.24 31.97
C ASP A 285 8.57 19.06 31.54
N SER A 286 8.11 18.21 30.62
CA SER A 286 8.82 17.03 30.12
C SER A 286 8.56 16.82 28.62
N HIS A 287 9.49 16.10 27.96
CA HIS A 287 9.34 15.74 26.55
C HIS A 287 8.20 14.73 26.32
N PRO A 288 7.51 14.81 25.17
CA PRO A 288 7.70 15.78 24.09
C PRO A 288 7.14 17.16 24.44
N LYS A 289 7.95 18.20 24.20
CA LYS A 289 7.59 19.61 24.40
C LYS A 289 6.71 20.06 23.26
N THR A 290 5.43 20.24 23.53
CA THR A 290 4.43 20.45 22.49
C THR A 290 4.62 21.71 21.64
N ASN A 291 5.27 22.75 22.17
CA ASN A 291 5.59 23.99 21.45
C ASN A 291 6.80 23.90 20.53
N VAL A 292 7.68 22.91 20.69
CA VAL A 292 8.90 22.73 19.88
C VAL A 292 8.83 21.42 19.10
N ASP A 293 8.55 20.31 19.77
CA ASP A 293 8.58 18.96 19.20
C ASP A 293 7.35 18.63 18.31
N GLN A 294 6.37 19.54 18.22
CA GLN A 294 5.21 19.41 17.32
C GLN A 294 5.17 20.44 16.20
N ARG A 295 6.08 21.42 16.19
CA ARG A 295 6.09 22.44 15.14
C ARG A 295 6.87 21.94 13.94
N ASN A 296 6.48 22.48 12.78
CA ASN A 296 7.28 22.31 11.58
C ASN A 296 8.61 23.05 11.77
N LYS A 297 9.68 22.49 11.20
CA LYS A 297 10.98 23.17 11.13
C LYS A 297 10.88 24.40 10.23
N GLU A 298 11.85 25.32 10.33
CA GLU A 298 11.93 26.52 9.48
C GLU A 298 12.02 26.20 7.99
N ASP A 299 12.54 25.02 7.64
CA ASP A 299 12.60 24.52 6.26
C ASP A 299 11.24 23.98 5.76
N GLY A 300 10.23 23.87 6.63
CA GLY A 300 8.90 23.34 6.35
C GLY A 300 8.75 21.85 6.71
N MET A 301 9.81 21.18 7.14
CA MET A 301 9.76 19.76 7.48
C MET A 301 8.84 19.52 8.68
N LEU A 302 7.90 18.60 8.55
CA LEU A 302 7.03 18.18 9.65
C LEU A 302 7.85 17.45 10.73
N PRO A 303 7.39 17.46 11.99
CA PRO A 303 8.11 16.90 13.13
C PRO A 303 8.01 15.36 13.20
N PHE A 304 7.56 14.70 12.13
CA PHE A 304 7.46 13.25 12.06
C PHE A 304 7.73 12.72 10.65
N ARG A 305 8.05 11.43 10.58
CA ARG A 305 8.30 10.67 9.36
C ARG A 305 7.56 9.34 9.37
N LEU A 306 7.30 8.78 8.20
CA LEU A 306 6.83 7.40 8.06
C LEU A 306 8.02 6.45 8.10
N SER A 307 8.02 5.44 8.98
CA SER A 307 9.09 4.43 9.03
C SER A 307 8.60 3.11 9.62
N SER A 308 9.32 2.02 9.37
CA SER A 308 8.89 0.65 9.70
C SER A 308 9.02 0.28 11.18
N TYR A 309 10.22 0.17 11.74
CA TYR A 309 10.42 -0.34 13.11
C TYR A 309 11.14 0.66 14.01
N HIS A 310 10.63 0.84 15.23
CA HIS A 310 11.32 1.52 16.32
C HIS A 310 10.95 0.88 17.67
N ASN A 311 11.86 0.93 18.64
CA ASN A 311 11.69 0.31 19.94
C ASN A 311 10.67 1.00 20.90
N TRP A 312 10.01 2.07 20.46
CA TRP A 312 9.03 2.82 21.26
C TRP A 312 8.01 3.47 20.33
N MET A 313 6.77 3.73 20.80
CA MET A 313 5.82 4.59 20.07
C MET A 313 6.41 6.00 19.95
N THR A 314 7.24 6.21 18.95
CA THR A 314 7.96 7.47 18.84
C THR A 314 7.02 8.53 18.31
N TRP A 315 6.94 9.63 19.04
CA TRP A 315 6.23 10.84 18.65
C TRP A 315 6.59 11.35 17.23
N TRP A 316 7.78 10.97 16.76
CA TRP A 316 8.41 11.44 15.52
C TRP A 316 8.47 10.38 14.41
N ARG A 317 8.12 9.11 14.68
CA ARG A 317 8.16 8.05 13.66
C ARG A 317 6.90 7.22 13.74
N LEU A 318 6.16 7.22 12.64
CA LEU A 318 4.82 6.69 12.54
C LEU A 318 4.75 5.64 11.42
N HIS A 319 3.74 4.77 11.50
CA HIS A 319 3.45 3.82 10.42
C HIS A 319 2.31 4.28 9.52
N THR A 320 1.70 5.41 9.86
CA THR A 320 0.63 6.04 9.11
C THR A 320 0.67 7.54 9.39
N ALA A 321 0.37 8.33 8.36
CA ALA A 321 0.11 9.74 8.44
C ALA A 321 -1.11 10.05 7.56
N ALA A 322 -2.02 10.88 8.08
CA ALA A 322 -3.16 11.35 7.31
C ALA A 322 -3.26 12.87 7.37
N PHE A 323 -3.74 13.44 6.29
CA PHE A 323 -3.84 14.88 6.05
C PHE A 323 -5.23 15.18 5.50
N TRP A 324 -5.83 16.27 5.95
CA TRP A 324 -7.18 16.67 5.53
C TRP A 324 -7.21 18.15 5.19
N SER A 325 -7.92 18.45 4.11
CA SER A 325 -8.31 19.81 3.78
C SER A 325 -9.80 19.99 3.97
N GLU A 326 -10.19 20.79 4.97
CA GLU A 326 -11.60 21.09 5.25
C GLU A 326 -12.24 21.90 4.13
N LYS A 327 -11.46 22.75 3.45
CA LYS A 327 -11.97 23.62 2.38
C LYS A 327 -12.35 22.87 1.11
N THR A 328 -11.61 21.81 0.81
CA THR A 328 -11.81 20.99 -0.41
C THR A 328 -12.48 19.65 -0.11
N ASP A 329 -12.68 19.35 1.17
CA ASP A 329 -13.14 18.06 1.69
C ASP A 329 -12.35 16.88 1.10
N GLN A 330 -11.03 17.06 0.99
CA GLN A 330 -10.10 16.05 0.48
C GLN A 330 -9.23 15.53 1.60
N SER A 331 -8.95 14.23 1.60
CA SER A 331 -8.01 13.65 2.54
C SER A 331 -7.00 12.76 1.81
N ILE A 332 -5.81 12.69 2.38
CA ILE A 332 -4.70 11.88 1.87
C ILE A 332 -4.10 11.15 3.05
N GLY A 333 -3.97 9.83 2.91
CA GLY A 333 -3.30 8.98 3.87
C GLY A 333 -2.16 8.23 3.22
N ILE A 334 -1.05 8.09 3.95
CA ILE A 334 0.06 7.21 3.57
C ILE A 334 0.32 6.31 4.78
N TYR A 335 0.38 5.01 4.55
CA TYR A 335 0.64 4.03 5.59
C TYR A 335 1.48 2.87 5.06
N ILE A 336 2.18 2.19 5.97
CA ILE A 336 2.94 0.99 5.64
C ILE A 336 1.97 -0.19 5.60
N ASN A 337 1.75 -0.75 4.42
CA ASN A 337 0.85 -1.88 4.21
C ASN A 337 1.46 -3.22 4.65
N ASP A 338 2.74 -3.42 4.37
CA ASP A 338 3.47 -4.66 4.64
C ASP A 338 4.85 -4.37 5.22
N PHE A 339 4.97 -4.52 6.54
CA PHE A 339 6.22 -4.28 7.25
C PHE A 339 7.32 -5.28 6.90
N GLU A 340 6.97 -6.51 6.49
CA GLU A 340 7.95 -7.56 6.20
C GLU A 340 8.73 -7.27 4.92
N LYS A 341 8.14 -6.48 4.01
CA LYS A 341 8.81 -6.01 2.79
C LYS A 341 9.76 -4.84 3.01
N TRP A 342 9.73 -4.20 4.17
CA TRP A 342 10.61 -3.09 4.48
C TRP A 342 12.02 -3.57 4.82
N LYS A 343 12.84 -3.79 3.79
CA LYS A 343 14.19 -4.34 3.92
C LYS A 343 15.21 -3.24 4.21
N ASP A 344 15.37 -2.89 5.49
CA ASP A 344 16.50 -2.07 5.95
C ASP A 344 17.77 -2.95 6.06
N PRO A 345 18.85 -2.68 5.31
CA PRO A 345 20.09 -3.45 5.39
C PRO A 345 20.86 -3.21 6.69
N SER A 346 20.52 -2.18 7.47
CA SER A 346 21.15 -1.95 8.77
C SER A 346 20.51 -2.79 9.87
N TYR A 347 21.35 -3.20 10.82
CA TYR A 347 20.88 -3.85 12.04
C TYR A 347 20.17 -2.81 12.95
N PRO A 348 18.86 -2.95 13.20
CA PRO A 348 18.11 -1.95 13.94
C PRO A 348 18.23 -2.20 15.46
N LEU A 349 19.36 -1.86 16.08
CA LEU A 349 19.55 -2.04 17.53
C LEU A 349 18.50 -1.25 18.36
N TRP A 350 18.17 -0.04 17.91
CA TRP A 350 17.21 0.85 18.58
C TRP A 350 16.00 1.22 17.69
N GLY A 351 16.10 0.94 16.39
CA GLY A 351 15.12 1.27 15.38
C GLY A 351 15.74 1.34 14.00
N SER A 352 14.89 1.37 12.98
CA SER A 352 15.27 1.52 11.57
C SER A 352 15.96 2.86 11.37
N LYS A 353 16.89 2.93 10.43
CA LYS A 353 17.58 4.18 10.14
C LYS A 353 16.69 5.12 9.32
N GLU A 354 17.03 6.41 9.32
CA GLU A 354 16.21 7.45 8.71
C GLU A 354 16.28 7.48 7.18
N TYR A 355 17.26 6.79 6.58
CA TYR A 355 17.46 6.77 5.13
C TYR A 355 16.46 5.90 4.37
N LEU A 356 15.58 5.16 5.05
CA LEU A 356 14.39 4.54 4.45
C LEU A 356 13.19 5.07 5.23
N SER A 357 12.84 6.33 4.99
CA SER A 357 11.67 6.94 5.61
C SER A 357 11.02 7.93 4.65
N VAL A 358 9.73 8.14 4.83
CA VAL A 358 9.02 9.21 4.12
C VAL A 358 9.01 10.45 5.02
N GLU A 359 9.63 11.51 4.53
CA GLU A 359 9.63 12.83 5.18
C GLU A 359 8.55 13.70 4.56
N TYR A 360 7.91 14.55 5.38
CA TYR A 360 6.85 15.43 4.94
C TYR A 360 7.28 16.89 5.08
N TYR A 361 6.94 17.71 4.10
CA TYR A 361 7.24 19.13 4.08
C TYR A 361 5.98 19.93 3.79
N TYR A 362 5.79 21.02 4.51
CA TYR A 362 4.71 21.98 4.32
C TYR A 362 5.26 23.40 4.38
N LYS A 363 5.14 24.14 3.28
CA LYS A 363 5.50 25.57 3.20
C LYS A 363 4.60 26.28 2.21
N THR A 364 4.00 27.38 2.66
CA THR A 364 3.41 28.45 1.83
C THR A 364 2.86 27.94 0.48
N ASP A 365 1.84 27.07 0.55
CA ASP A 365 1.11 26.47 -0.58
C ASP A 365 1.68 25.19 -1.24
N SER A 366 2.75 24.59 -0.72
CA SER A 366 3.27 23.30 -1.17
C SER A 366 3.28 22.27 -0.04
N PHE A 367 2.69 21.10 -0.29
CA PHE A 367 2.74 19.93 0.57
C PHE A 367 3.43 18.80 -0.18
N ILE A 368 4.53 18.28 0.38
CA ILE A 368 5.38 17.29 -0.27
C ILE A 368 5.63 16.11 0.67
N GLY A 369 5.59 14.89 0.14
CA GLY A 369 6.24 13.72 0.72
C GLY A 369 7.52 13.40 -0.05
N SER A 370 8.66 13.29 0.63
CA SER A 370 9.93 12.86 0.05
C SER A 370 10.24 11.43 0.52
N ILE A 371 10.47 10.54 -0.44
CA ILE A 371 10.81 9.14 -0.22
C ILE A 371 12.28 8.98 -0.59
N HIS A 372 13.08 8.56 0.38
CA HIS A 372 14.54 8.38 0.26
C HIS A 372 14.93 6.89 0.27
#